data_AF-A0A1R1SRX7-F1
#
_entry.id   AF-A0A1R1SRX7-F1
#
_cell.length_a   1.000
_cell.length_b   1.000
_cell.length_c   1.000
_cell.angle_alpha   90.00
_cell.angle_beta   90.00
_cell.angle_gamma   90.00
#
_symmetry.space_group_name_H-M   'P 1'
#
loop_
_entity.id
_entity.type
_entity.pdbx_description
1 polymer ?
#
loop_
_entity_poly.entity_id
_entity_poly.type
_entity_poly.pdbx_seq_one_letter_code
_entity_poly.pdbx_strand_id
1 'polypeptide(L)'
;MRLRVEFTTEPFDLDEVPPHAVAAREIVQGAALDSVDVGPFGNTAEGRAESVLATIDALLRTSLAVGATRVSLQVNVIADAETVTGAETDTGAEPDTDADTDTDAAAARGGPGGAGGPGEGGR
;
A
#
# COMPACT_ATOMS: atom_id res chain seq x y z
N MET A 1 19.42 3.19 5.01
CA MET A 1 19.11 3.11 3.56
C MET A 1 18.37 1.82 3.31
N ARG A 2 17.22 1.91 2.64
CA ARG A 2 16.48 0.76 2.16
C ARG A 2 16.63 0.64 0.66
N LEU A 3 16.64 -0.59 0.20
CA LEU A 3 16.75 -0.94 -1.21
C LEU A 3 15.53 -1.73 -1.63
N ARG A 4 15.11 -1.51 -2.87
CA ARG A 4 14.21 -2.38 -3.62
C ARG A 4 15.01 -2.99 -4.76
N VAL A 5 14.88 -4.30 -4.95
CA VAL A 5 15.41 -5.00 -6.11
C VAL A 5 14.26 -5.58 -6.91
N GLU A 6 14.34 -5.44 -8.23
CA GLU A 6 13.47 -6.10 -9.19
C GLU A 6 14.34 -6.95 -10.11
N PHE A 7 13.99 -8.22 -10.29
CA PHE A 7 14.82 -9.12 -11.11
C PHE A 7 14.04 -10.22 -11.83
N THR A 8 14.66 -10.72 -12.90
CA THR A 8 14.25 -11.88 -13.67
C THR A 8 15.44 -12.78 -13.98
N THR A 9 15.17 -14.07 -14.18
CA THR A 9 16.15 -15.09 -14.57
C THR A 9 15.66 -15.81 -15.81
N GLU A 10 16.57 -16.09 -16.73
CA GLU A 10 16.31 -16.74 -18.02
C GLU A 10 17.21 -17.98 -18.20
N PRO A 11 16.82 -18.98 -19.01
CA PRO A 11 15.66 -18.98 -19.92
C PRO A 11 14.32 -19.22 -19.23
N PHE A 12 13.26 -18.60 -19.76
CA PHE A 12 11.89 -18.92 -19.35
C PHE A 12 11.41 -20.22 -20.01
N ASP A 13 10.61 -20.96 -19.26
CA ASP A 13 9.90 -22.14 -19.73
C ASP A 13 8.46 -22.05 -19.22
N LEU A 14 7.49 -22.27 -20.12
CA LEU A 14 6.06 -22.15 -19.82
C LEU A 14 5.44 -23.48 -19.36
N ASP A 15 6.14 -24.59 -19.59
CA ASP A 15 5.66 -25.94 -19.29
C ASP A 15 6.17 -26.40 -17.91
N GLU A 16 7.43 -26.10 -17.57
CA GLU A 16 8.04 -26.43 -16.28
C GLU A 16 8.78 -25.22 -15.70
N VAL A 17 8.70 -25.02 -14.38
CA VAL A 17 9.45 -23.94 -13.72
C VAL A 17 10.94 -24.29 -13.72
N PRO A 18 11.82 -23.49 -14.34
CA PRO A 18 13.24 -23.82 -14.43
C PRO A 18 13.92 -23.87 -13.05
N PRO A 19 14.95 -24.72 -12.85
CA PRO A 19 15.66 -24.83 -11.56
C PRO A 19 16.21 -23.50 -11.04
N HIS A 20 16.68 -22.64 -11.94
CA HIS A 20 17.21 -21.32 -11.57
C HIS A 20 16.14 -20.35 -11.06
N ALA A 21 14.89 -20.50 -11.52
CA ALA A 21 13.76 -19.69 -11.05
C ALA A 21 13.30 -20.17 -9.66
N VAL A 22 13.29 -21.50 -9.43
CA VAL A 22 13.04 -22.08 -8.10
C VAL A 22 14.11 -21.61 -7.10
N ALA A 23 15.39 -21.75 -7.45
CA ALA A 23 16.49 -21.34 -6.58
C ALA A 23 16.45 -19.84 -6.25
N ALA A 24 16.17 -18.98 -7.23
CA ALA A 24 16.05 -17.54 -7.01
C ALA A 24 14.91 -17.23 -6.02
N ARG A 25 13.75 -17.90 -6.17
CA ARG A 25 12.60 -17.76 -5.26
C ARG A 25 12.96 -18.20 -3.84
N GLU A 26 13.60 -19.36 -3.67
CA GLU A 26 13.98 -19.86 -2.35
C GLU A 26 14.95 -18.92 -1.64
N ILE A 27 15.91 -18.35 -2.36
CA ILE A 27 16.87 -17.38 -1.82
C ILE A 27 16.17 -16.13 -1.30
N VAL A 28 15.28 -15.52 -2.11
CA VAL A 28 14.61 -14.28 -1.69
C VAL A 28 13.60 -14.54 -0.56
N GLN A 29 12.91 -15.68 -0.58
CA GLN A 29 11.95 -16.06 0.47
C GLN A 29 12.63 -16.46 1.78
N GLY A 30 13.85 -17.00 1.73
CA GLY A 30 14.65 -17.35 2.91
C GLY A 30 15.47 -16.20 3.48
N ALA A 31 15.56 -15.07 2.79
CA ALA A 31 16.31 -13.91 3.23
C ALA A 31 15.54 -13.06 4.25
N ALA A 32 16.27 -12.39 5.14
CA ALA A 32 15.71 -11.44 6.09
C ALA A 32 15.40 -10.10 5.39
N LEU A 33 14.35 -10.11 4.56
CA LEU A 33 13.85 -8.98 3.78
C LEU A 33 12.50 -8.52 4.33
N ASP A 34 12.18 -7.25 4.10
CA ASP A 34 10.96 -6.62 4.61
C ASP A 34 9.73 -7.01 3.78
N SER A 35 9.92 -7.14 2.46
CA SER A 35 8.87 -7.59 1.53
C SER A 35 9.47 -8.40 0.39
N VAL A 36 8.71 -9.39 -0.08
CA VAL A 36 9.04 -10.24 -1.22
C VAL A 36 7.75 -10.48 -2.00
N ASP A 37 7.77 -10.11 -3.28
CA ASP A 37 6.70 -10.37 -4.24
C ASP A 37 7.25 -11.17 -5.42
N VAL A 38 6.66 -12.33 -5.67
CA VAL A 38 7.09 -13.29 -6.70
C VAL A 38 5.95 -13.44 -7.69
N GLY A 39 6.11 -12.79 -8.84
CA GLY A 39 5.10 -12.78 -9.90
C GLY A 39 5.58 -13.44 -11.20
N PRO A 40 4.66 -13.71 -12.14
CA PRO A 40 4.98 -14.32 -13.43
C PRO A 40 5.84 -13.41 -14.33
N PHE A 41 5.84 -12.09 -14.08
CA PHE A 41 6.56 -11.10 -14.88
C PHE A 41 7.84 -10.58 -14.22
N GLY A 42 8.18 -11.10 -13.03
CA GLY A 42 9.36 -10.70 -12.29
C GLY A 42 9.18 -10.81 -10.79
N ASN A 43 10.29 -10.66 -10.10
CA ASN A 43 10.37 -10.76 -8.65
C ASN A 43 10.80 -9.42 -8.09
N THR A 44 10.13 -8.97 -7.03
CA THR A 44 10.50 -7.76 -6.28
C THR A 44 10.84 -8.15 -4.86
N ALA A 45 11.87 -7.54 -4.29
CA ALA A 45 12.10 -7.62 -2.86
C ALA A 45 12.62 -6.30 -2.29
N GLU A 46 12.24 -5.99 -1.07
CA GLU A 46 12.66 -4.76 -0.38
C GLU A 46 13.26 -5.08 0.99
N GLY A 47 14.22 -4.27 1.42
CA GLY A 47 14.88 -4.50 2.69
C GLY A 47 15.98 -3.50 3.02
N ARG A 48 16.65 -3.76 4.13
CA ARG A 48 17.91 -3.09 4.48
C ARG A 48 18.95 -3.34 3.39
N ALA A 49 19.78 -2.34 3.12
CA ALA A 49 20.77 -2.40 2.05
C ALA A 49 21.68 -3.62 2.15
N GLU A 50 22.14 -3.93 3.36
CA GLU A 50 23.03 -5.07 3.62
C GLU A 50 22.35 -6.41 3.30
N SER A 51 21.09 -6.59 3.71
CA SER A 51 20.31 -7.79 3.42
C SER A 51 20.02 -7.94 1.92
N VAL A 52 19.63 -6.86 1.25
CA VAL A 52 19.31 -6.89 -0.19
C VAL A 52 20.56 -7.20 -1.01
N LEU A 53 21.69 -6.55 -0.73
CA LEU A 53 22.94 -6.80 -1.45
C LEU A 53 23.49 -8.22 -1.22
N ALA A 54 23.38 -8.75 0.00
CA ALA A 54 23.74 -10.14 0.28
C ALA A 54 22.84 -11.13 -0.48
N THR A 55 21.54 -10.83 -0.56
CA THR A 55 20.58 -11.63 -1.33
C THR A 55 20.91 -11.61 -2.82
N ILE A 56 21.27 -10.45 -3.38
CA ILE A 56 21.66 -10.32 -4.78
C ILE A 56 22.91 -11.15 -5.09
N ASP A 57 23.94 -11.14 -4.24
CA ASP A 57 25.14 -11.97 -4.45
C ASP A 57 24.79 -13.47 -4.48
N ALA A 58 24.02 -13.95 -3.50
CA ALA A 58 23.59 -15.35 -3.43
C ALA A 58 22.74 -15.75 -4.64
N LEU A 59 21.80 -14.89 -5.03
CA LEU A 59 20.92 -15.09 -6.19
C LEU A 59 21.73 -15.20 -7.48
N LEU A 60 22.62 -14.24 -7.76
CA LEU A 60 23.42 -14.26 -8.98
C LEU A 60 24.28 -15.52 -9.09
N ARG A 61 24.97 -15.87 -8.01
CA ARG A 61 25.83 -17.06 -7.99
C ARG A 61 25.03 -18.34 -8.20
N THR A 62 23.96 -18.51 -7.44
CA THR A 62 23.19 -19.76 -7.43
C THR A 62 22.42 -19.93 -8.73
N SER A 63 21.68 -18.90 -9.18
CA SER A 63 20.91 -18.98 -10.42
C SER A 63 21.79 -19.32 -11.61
N LEU A 64 22.96 -18.68 -11.76
CA LEU A 64 23.91 -19.01 -12.84
C LEU A 64 24.47 -20.43 -12.72
N ALA A 65 24.76 -20.89 -11.50
CA ALA A 65 25.27 -22.24 -11.27
C ALA A 65 24.27 -23.35 -11.61
N VAL A 66 22.96 -23.08 -11.47
CA VAL A 66 21.89 -24.05 -11.77
C VAL A 66 21.20 -23.80 -13.12
N GLY A 67 21.87 -23.08 -14.02
CA GLY A 67 21.50 -23.03 -15.44
C GLY A 67 20.77 -21.77 -15.89
N ALA A 68 20.72 -20.70 -15.09
CA ALA A 68 20.40 -19.40 -15.66
C ALA A 68 21.49 -18.99 -16.64
N THR A 69 21.11 -18.59 -17.84
CA THR A 69 22.03 -18.04 -18.85
C THR A 69 22.02 -16.52 -18.85
N ARG A 70 21.02 -15.92 -18.21
CA ARG A 70 20.89 -14.47 -18.03
C ARG A 70 20.12 -14.14 -16.76
N VAL A 71 20.58 -13.09 -16.09
CA VAL A 71 19.87 -12.45 -14.97
C VAL A 71 19.79 -10.96 -15.27
N SER A 72 18.59 -10.39 -15.21
CA SER A 72 18.37 -8.95 -15.34
C SER A 72 17.89 -8.42 -14.00
N LEU A 73 18.46 -7.32 -13.50
CA LEU A 73 18.04 -6.71 -12.24
C LEU A 73 18.14 -5.19 -12.26
N GLN A 74 17.31 -4.56 -11.44
CA GLN A 74 17.38 -3.14 -11.10
C GLN A 74 17.38 -2.99 -9.58
N VAL A 75 18.18 -2.05 -9.07
CA VAL A 75 18.23 -1.73 -7.65
C VAL A 75 17.91 -0.26 -7.47
N ASN A 76 16.91 0.03 -6.63
CA ASN A 76 16.47 1.38 -6.31
C ASN A 76 16.66 1.65 -4.82
N VAL A 77 17.09 2.86 -4.48
CA VAL A 77 17.02 3.34 -3.10
C VAL A 77 15.59 3.79 -2.82
N ILE A 78 15.00 3.31 -1.72
CA ILE A 78 13.64 3.67 -1.29
C ILE A 78 13.68 4.35 0.08
N ALA A 79 12.65 5.14 0.38
CA ALA A 79 12.51 5.78 1.68
C ALA A 79 12.35 4.74 2.79
N ASP A 80 12.83 5.07 3.99
CA ASP A 80 12.40 4.35 5.18
C ASP A 80 10.90 4.56 5.32
N ALA A 81 10.13 3.49 5.56
CA ALA A 81 8.70 3.62 5.75
C ALA A 81 8.48 4.50 6.98
N GLU A 82 7.93 5.71 6.80
CA GLU A 82 7.49 6.51 7.93
C GLU A 82 6.47 5.68 8.71
N THR A 83 6.79 5.35 9.95
CA THR A 83 5.79 4.93 10.93
C THR A 83 4.74 6.03 10.99
N VAL A 84 3.62 5.84 10.31
CA VAL A 84 2.44 6.69 10.48
C VAL A 84 1.96 6.49 11.90
N THR A 85 2.46 7.30 12.84
CA THR A 85 1.91 7.41 14.18
C THR A 85 0.86 8.51 14.14
N GLY A 86 -0.28 8.20 13.55
CA GLY A 86 -1.47 9.04 13.54
C GLY A 86 -2.48 8.49 14.54
N ALA A 87 -2.24 8.72 15.82
CA ALA A 87 -3.30 8.67 16.81
C ALA A 87 -4.24 9.86 16.54
N GLU A 88 -5.41 9.60 15.97
CA GLU A 88 -6.49 10.57 15.96
C GLU A 88 -7.05 10.68 17.37
N THR A 89 -6.56 11.65 18.16
CA THR A 89 -7.32 12.16 19.30
C THR A 89 -8.41 13.07 18.73
N ASP A 90 -9.59 12.50 18.54
CA ASP A 90 -10.82 13.28 18.48
C ASP A 90 -11.04 13.91 19.86
N THR A 91 -10.65 15.17 20.01
CA THR A 91 -11.08 16.02 21.12
C THR A 91 -11.70 17.27 20.51
N GLY A 92 -12.84 17.08 19.86
CA GLY A 92 -13.84 18.14 19.69
C GLY A 92 -14.60 18.35 20.99
N ALA A 93 -14.01 19.06 21.95
CA ALA A 93 -14.77 19.69 23.02
C ALA A 93 -15.48 20.91 22.42
N GLU A 94 -16.81 20.88 22.36
CA GLU A 94 -17.61 22.04 21.95
C GLU A 94 -17.49 23.15 23.01
N PRO A 95 -17.32 24.42 22.61
CA PRO A 95 -17.33 25.53 23.55
C PRO A 95 -18.76 25.89 23.95
N ASP A 96 -19.02 25.85 25.26
CA ASP A 96 -20.19 26.44 25.92
C ASP A 96 -20.38 27.88 25.44
N THR A 97 -21.50 28.16 24.75
CA THR A 97 -21.88 29.52 24.37
C THR A 97 -22.97 29.98 25.33
N ASP A 98 -22.55 30.71 26.36
CA ASP A 98 -23.44 31.36 27.32
C ASP A 98 -24.08 32.63 26.72
N ALA A 99 -25.37 32.77 27.01
CA ALA A 99 -26.14 34.00 27.24
C ALA A 99 -26.34 34.99 26.09
N ASP A 100 -27.48 34.86 25.41
CA ASP A 100 -28.14 35.95 24.67
C ASP A 100 -29.28 36.52 25.54
N THR A 101 -29.09 37.75 26.03
CA THR A 101 -30.11 38.52 26.76
C THR A 101 -30.91 39.40 25.80
N ASP A 102 -32.23 39.27 25.90
CA ASP A 102 -33.30 40.25 25.70
C ASP A 102 -33.12 41.32 24.59
N THR A 103 -33.98 41.23 23.57
CA THR A 103 -34.62 42.43 23.02
C THR A 103 -36.05 42.12 22.62
N ASP A 104 -36.97 42.67 23.41
CA ASP A 104 -38.40 42.79 23.23
C ASP A 104 -38.74 43.71 22.04
N ALA A 105 -39.65 43.29 21.16
CA ALA A 105 -40.57 44.19 20.45
C ALA A 105 -41.59 43.41 19.61
N ALA A 106 -42.81 43.38 20.14
CA ALA A 106 -44.06 43.04 19.49
C ALA A 106 -44.22 43.49 18.02
N ALA A 107 -44.77 42.61 17.18
CA ALA A 107 -45.93 42.93 16.35
C ALA A 107 -46.54 41.68 15.71
N ALA A 108 -47.82 41.52 15.99
CA ALA A 108 -48.72 40.57 15.34
C ALA A 108 -48.82 40.78 13.82
N ARG A 109 -49.15 39.71 13.08
CA ARG A 109 -50.43 39.55 12.35
C ARG A 109 -50.31 38.54 11.20
N GLY A 110 -51.29 37.61 11.18
CA GLY A 110 -51.80 36.92 9.98
C GLY A 110 -50.88 35.82 9.45
N GLY A 111 -51.27 34.56 9.34
CA GLY A 111 -52.58 34.02 8.96
C GLY A 111 -52.31 33.06 7.78
N PRO A 112 -52.94 31.87 7.72
CA PRO A 112 -52.35 30.70 7.09
C PRO A 112 -52.91 30.40 5.70
N GLY A 113 -52.15 29.65 4.90
CA GLY A 113 -52.64 29.00 3.68
C GLY A 113 -51.47 28.37 2.95
N GLY A 114 -51.50 27.12 2.51
CA GLY A 114 -52.55 26.12 2.45
C GLY A 114 -52.15 25.07 1.41
N ALA A 115 -52.68 23.86 1.56
CA ALA A 115 -52.85 22.78 0.59
C ALA A 115 -51.63 22.38 -0.27
N GLY A 116 -51.12 21.15 -0.15
CA GLY A 116 -51.78 19.94 -0.64
C GLY A 116 -50.95 19.42 -1.82
N GLY A 117 -50.77 18.14 -2.11
CA GLY A 117 -51.18 16.86 -1.53
C GLY A 117 -50.25 15.77 -2.13
N PRO A 118 -50.42 14.50 -1.77
CA PRO A 118 -49.52 13.41 -2.14
C PRO A 118 -49.99 12.65 -3.39
N GLY A 119 -49.07 11.97 -4.07
CA GLY A 119 -49.37 10.99 -5.13
C GLY A 119 -48.08 10.29 -5.54
N GLU A 120 -47.76 9.17 -4.89
CA GLU A 120 -47.95 7.81 -5.41
C GLU A 120 -46.84 7.37 -6.37
N GLY A 121 -45.86 6.66 -5.81
CA GLY A 121 -44.88 5.87 -6.54
C GLY A 121 -45.41 4.46 -6.78
N GLY A 122 -45.65 4.14 -8.04
CA GLY A 122 -45.78 2.78 -8.55
C GLY A 122 -44.47 2.34 -9.18
N ARG A 123 -43.90 1.28 -8.60
CA ARG A 123 -43.03 0.21 -9.12
C ARG A 123 -42.29 0.43 -10.44
#